data_AF-A0A813GR71-F1
#
_entry.id   AF-A0A813GR71-F1
#
_cell.length_a   1.000
_cell.length_b   1.000
_cell.length_c   1.000
_cell.angle_alpha   90.00
_cell.angle_beta   90.00
_cell.angle_gamma   90.00
#
_symmetry.space_group_name_H-M   'P 1'
#
loop_
_entity.id
_entity.type
_entity.pdbx_description
1 polymer ?
#
loop_
_entity_poly.entity_id
_entity_poly.type
_entity_poly.pdbx_seq_one_letter_code
_entity_poly.pdbx_strand_id
1 'polypeptide(L)'
;MALLFFLCEVRRWLRLLARLPHWTWFGVSCLVTLLVSGPHVVPWAFRAVGGHVAVVIALAIANIMLALASSALGVVSSDAACVLVCGGEACRDELGARLGAALGANGLAFFSSGHYKSLRDFDGSELGNPHRERFQGVDFEHLCKVIVLDRQAIDTLANFTSFLRHLRGSYQAHAGQEEAMDVVVVTSRYHALRACSVAAVILGSQGLSFVLAEASPGPGSSPEEHAELARRGPRESWLRVLRDVLRAVVWVFTGFEGDAVAAFVHKNRRDFRSWHSQRQSESLLRPDAAHLNDREQNGVSKTQ
;
A
#
# COMPACT_ATOMS: atom_id res chain seq x y z
N MET A 1 -20.45 23.16 1.29
CA MET A 1 -20.49 23.21 -0.18
C MET A 1 -19.30 23.99 -0.76
N ALA A 2 -19.17 25.31 -0.55
CA ALA A 2 -18.06 26.11 -1.11
C ALA A 2 -16.64 25.61 -0.71
N LEU A 3 -16.43 25.20 0.55
CA LEU A 3 -15.15 24.65 1.00
C LEU A 3 -14.78 23.33 0.30
N LEU A 4 -15.75 22.43 0.11
CA LEU A 4 -15.52 21.15 -0.58
C LEU A 4 -15.16 21.37 -2.06
N PHE A 5 -15.82 22.32 -2.72
CA PHE A 5 -15.50 22.69 -4.09
C PHE A 5 -14.10 23.29 -4.21
N PHE A 6 -13.73 24.22 -3.33
CA PHE A 6 -12.38 24.79 -3.26
C PHE A 6 -11.32 23.71 -3.04
N LEU A 7 -11.55 22.79 -2.10
CA LEU A 7 -10.65 21.66 -1.83
C LEU A 7 -10.52 20.73 -3.04
N CYS A 8 -11.62 20.46 -3.76
CA CYS A 8 -11.59 19.65 -4.99
C CYS A 8 -10.76 20.32 -6.10
N GLU A 9 -10.90 21.64 -6.28
CA GLU A 9 -10.17 22.37 -7.31
C GLU A 9 -8.68 22.47 -6.98
N VAL A 10 -8.32 22.80 -5.73
CA VAL A 10 -6.92 22.77 -5.26
C VAL A 10 -6.33 21.36 -5.43
N ARG A 11 -7.09 20.30 -5.11
CA ARG A 11 -6.69 18.90 -5.33
C ARG A 11 -6.43 18.61 -6.81
N ARG A 12 -7.26 19.14 -7.72
CA ARG A 12 -7.07 18.98 -9.16
C ARG A 12 -5.75 19.59 -9.62
N TRP A 13 -5.46 20.82 -9.20
CA TRP A 13 -4.21 21.50 -9.55
C TRP A 13 -2.97 20.81 -8.97
N LEU A 14 -3.00 20.44 -7.68
CA LEU A 14 -1.88 19.71 -7.07
C LEU A 14 -1.57 18.38 -7.76
N ARG A 15 -2.60 17.68 -8.27
CA ARG A 15 -2.44 16.44 -9.06
C ARG A 15 -1.79 16.69 -10.41
N LEU A 16 -2.26 17.70 -11.15
CA LEU A 16 -1.68 18.08 -12.43
C LEU A 16 -0.19 18.43 -12.25
N LEU A 17 0.11 19.18 -11.19
CA LEU A 17 1.46 19.56 -10.81
C LEU A 17 2.32 18.33 -10.45
N ALA A 18 1.82 17.40 -9.63
CA ALA A 18 2.57 16.20 -9.22
C ALA A 18 2.88 15.23 -10.38
N ARG A 19 2.11 15.27 -11.47
CA ARG A 19 2.33 14.45 -12.67
C ARG A 19 3.34 15.04 -13.66
N LEU A 20 3.74 16.30 -13.48
CA LEU A 20 4.75 16.89 -14.34
C LEU A 20 6.07 16.13 -14.18
N PRO A 21 6.79 15.86 -15.29
CA PRO A 21 8.09 15.23 -15.21
C PRO A 21 9.03 15.97 -14.24
N HIS A 22 9.90 15.22 -13.56
CA HIS A 22 10.83 15.80 -12.59
C HIS A 22 11.70 16.94 -13.18
N TRP A 23 12.01 16.88 -14.48
CA TRP A 23 12.75 17.94 -15.19
C TRP A 23 11.96 19.25 -15.34
N THR A 24 10.63 19.21 -15.36
CA THR A 24 9.78 20.40 -15.46
C THR A 24 9.89 21.22 -14.18
N TRP A 25 9.83 20.54 -13.03
CA TRP A 25 10.04 21.14 -11.72
C TRP A 25 11.47 21.63 -11.52
N PHE A 26 12.47 20.91 -12.04
CA PHE A 26 13.85 21.38 -12.05
C PHE A 26 13.98 22.69 -12.86
N GLY A 27 13.37 22.75 -14.05
CA GLY A 27 13.34 23.95 -14.89
C GLY A 27 12.67 25.15 -14.22
N VAL A 28 11.51 24.95 -13.57
CA VAL A 28 10.83 26.00 -12.78
C VAL A 28 11.71 26.49 -11.64
N SER A 29 12.35 25.58 -10.89
CA SER A 29 13.27 25.95 -9.81
C SER A 29 14.50 26.71 -10.32
N CYS A 30 15.07 26.31 -11.46
CA CYS A 30 16.15 27.05 -12.11
C CYS A 30 15.68 28.47 -12.51
N LEU A 31 14.50 28.59 -13.12
CA LEU A 31 13.94 29.88 -13.57
C LEU A 31 13.67 30.81 -12.38
N VAL A 32 13.00 30.32 -11.32
CA VAL A 32 12.75 31.10 -10.10
C VAL A 32 14.07 31.52 -9.45
N THR A 33 15.05 30.62 -9.39
CA THR A 33 16.37 30.94 -8.83
C THR A 33 17.10 32.01 -9.66
N LEU A 34 17.03 31.93 -10.99
CA LEU A 34 17.58 32.93 -11.91
C LEU A 34 16.93 34.31 -11.73
N LEU A 35 15.60 34.34 -11.60
CA LEU A 35 14.84 35.58 -11.41
C LEU A 35 15.11 36.23 -10.05
N VAL A 36 15.33 35.43 -9.00
CA VAL A 36 15.53 35.94 -7.63
C VAL A 36 16.99 36.27 -7.32
N SER A 37 17.96 35.51 -7.86
CA SER A 37 19.37 35.58 -7.40
C SER A 37 20.33 36.36 -8.31
N GLY A 38 19.92 36.72 -9.53
CA GLY A 38 20.82 37.37 -10.51
C GLY A 38 21.97 36.45 -11.01
N PRO A 39 22.85 36.95 -11.90
CA PRO A 39 23.73 36.13 -12.75
C PRO A 39 25.05 35.62 -12.12
N HIS A 40 25.26 35.69 -10.80
CA HIS A 40 26.53 35.24 -10.20
C HIS A 40 26.58 33.70 -9.98
N VAL A 41 27.62 33.06 -10.53
CA VAL A 41 27.55 31.70 -11.12
C VAL A 41 27.80 30.53 -10.15
N VAL A 42 28.09 30.73 -8.87
CA VAL A 42 28.29 29.61 -7.93
C VAL A 42 27.83 30.06 -6.53
N PRO A 43 26.57 29.82 -6.12
CA PRO A 43 26.01 28.47 -6.07
C PRO A 43 24.53 28.43 -6.51
N TRP A 44 24.19 28.93 -7.70
CA TRP A 44 22.82 28.86 -8.22
C TRP A 44 22.32 27.41 -8.35
N ALA A 45 23.20 26.47 -8.70
CA ALA A 45 22.86 25.05 -8.80
C ALA A 45 22.43 24.48 -7.43
N PHE A 46 23.15 24.77 -6.35
CA PHE A 46 22.76 24.33 -5.00
C PHE A 46 21.46 24.97 -4.52
N ARG A 47 21.23 26.24 -4.85
CA ARG A 47 19.98 26.93 -4.52
C ARG A 47 18.80 26.42 -5.35
N ALA A 48 19.02 26.12 -6.63
CA ALA A 48 17.99 25.56 -7.52
C ALA A 48 17.63 24.13 -7.11
N VAL A 49 18.62 23.29 -6.77
CA VAL A 49 18.39 21.96 -6.22
C VAL A 49 17.70 22.04 -4.86
N GLY A 50 18.16 22.92 -3.96
CA GLY A 50 17.54 23.13 -2.66
C GLY A 50 16.10 23.64 -2.77
N GLY A 51 15.83 24.57 -3.67
CA GLY A 51 14.50 25.10 -3.98
C GLY A 51 13.59 24.04 -4.62
N HIS A 52 14.12 23.23 -5.54
CA HIS A 52 13.40 22.10 -6.13
C HIS A 52 12.99 21.08 -5.05
N VAL A 53 13.93 20.68 -4.21
CA VAL A 53 13.66 19.77 -3.09
C VAL A 53 12.62 20.39 -2.15
N ALA A 54 12.73 21.67 -1.81
CA ALA A 54 11.77 22.36 -0.95
C ALA A 54 10.36 22.41 -1.57
N VAL A 55 10.23 22.66 -2.87
CA VAL A 55 8.94 22.66 -3.57
C VAL A 55 8.35 21.26 -3.62
N VAL A 56 9.14 20.23 -3.93
CA VAL A 56 8.66 18.83 -3.94
C VAL A 56 8.24 18.41 -2.53
N ILE A 57 9.01 18.77 -1.50
CA ILE A 57 8.63 18.54 -0.09
C ILE A 57 7.34 19.27 0.24
N ALA A 58 7.20 20.54 -0.13
CA ALA A 58 6.01 21.33 0.16
C ALA A 58 4.76 20.78 -0.56
N LEU A 59 4.88 20.38 -1.82
CA LEU A 59 3.81 19.72 -2.57
C LEU A 59 3.45 18.36 -1.98
N ALA A 60 4.46 17.57 -1.59
CA ALA A 60 4.23 16.30 -0.91
C ALA A 60 3.52 16.53 0.43
N ILE A 61 3.94 17.50 1.24
CA ILE A 61 3.27 17.89 2.49
C ILE A 61 1.84 18.35 2.21
N ALA A 62 1.61 19.21 1.21
CA ALA A 62 0.28 19.66 0.85
C ALA A 62 -0.64 18.50 0.46
N ASN A 63 -0.15 17.56 -0.36
CA ASN A 63 -0.89 16.36 -0.74
C ASN A 63 -1.13 15.41 0.43
N ILE A 64 -0.13 15.24 1.31
CA ILE A 64 -0.26 14.49 2.57
C ILE A 64 -1.38 15.09 3.42
N MET A 65 -1.33 16.40 3.67
CA MET A 65 -2.30 17.10 4.50
C MET A 65 -3.70 17.04 3.90
N LEU A 66 -3.81 17.16 2.58
CA LEU A 66 -5.08 17.04 1.87
C LEU A 66 -5.64 15.61 1.91
N ALA A 67 -4.79 14.59 1.76
CA ALA A 67 -5.20 13.20 1.88
C ALA A 67 -5.65 12.87 3.32
N LEU A 68 -4.91 13.35 4.32
CA LEU A 68 -5.29 13.22 5.73
C LEU A 68 -6.61 13.94 6.03
N ALA A 69 -6.81 15.16 5.51
CA ALA A 69 -8.06 15.88 5.67
C ALA A 69 -9.23 15.17 4.98
N SER A 70 -9.02 14.66 3.77
CA SER A 70 -10.05 13.90 3.03
C SER A 70 -10.42 12.61 3.77
N SER A 71 -9.43 11.91 4.32
CA SER A 71 -9.64 10.71 5.14
C SER A 71 -10.35 11.02 6.44
N ALA A 72 -10.01 12.11 7.13
CA ALA A 72 -10.65 12.50 8.38
C ALA A 72 -12.11 12.92 8.18
N LEU A 73 -12.43 13.49 7.01
CA LEU A 73 -13.79 13.87 6.64
C LEU A 73 -14.62 12.71 6.11
N GLY A 74 -14.05 11.51 5.94
CA GLY A 74 -14.74 10.35 5.37
C GLY A 74 -15.26 10.59 3.95
N VAL A 75 -14.66 11.55 3.23
CA VAL A 75 -15.05 11.87 1.85
C VAL A 75 -14.38 10.85 0.95
N VAL A 76 -15.00 9.67 0.89
CA VAL A 76 -14.71 8.64 -0.13
C VAL A 76 -15.89 8.65 -1.06
N SER A 77 -15.63 8.82 -2.36
CA SER A 77 -16.67 8.53 -3.34
C SER A 77 -17.14 7.09 -3.14
N SER A 78 -18.43 6.81 -3.23
CA SER A 78 -18.96 5.44 -3.23
C SER A 78 -18.30 4.54 -4.30
N ASP A 79 -17.60 5.16 -5.25
CA ASP A 79 -16.92 4.55 -6.37
C ASP A 79 -15.42 4.42 -6.12
N ALA A 80 -15.01 4.02 -4.90
CA ALA A 80 -13.61 3.68 -4.66
C ALA A 80 -13.17 2.66 -5.71
N ALA A 81 -12.15 2.99 -6.49
CA ALA A 81 -11.75 2.17 -7.63
C ALA A 81 -10.61 1.20 -7.27
N CYS A 82 -10.00 1.37 -6.09
CA CYS A 82 -8.87 0.57 -5.63
C CYS A 82 -9.00 0.17 -4.16
N VAL A 83 -8.67 -1.08 -3.86
CA VAL A 83 -8.42 -1.59 -2.49
C VAL A 83 -6.97 -2.07 -2.44
N LEU A 84 -6.19 -1.57 -1.49
CA LEU A 84 -4.84 -2.05 -1.17
C LEU A 84 -4.88 -2.75 0.19
N VAL A 85 -4.66 -4.06 0.20
CA VAL A 85 -4.59 -4.86 1.43
C VAL A 85 -3.15 -5.00 1.87
N CYS A 86 -2.82 -4.39 3.01
CA CYS A 86 -1.50 -4.52 3.62
C CYS A 86 -1.39 -5.85 4.36
N GLY A 87 -0.53 -6.74 3.88
CA GLY A 87 -0.39 -8.09 4.43
C GLY A 87 0.01 -8.18 5.89
N GLY A 88 -0.14 -9.39 6.42
CA GLY A 88 0.37 -9.78 7.74
C GLY A 88 -0.67 -10.47 8.64
N GLU A 89 -1.96 -10.38 8.32
CA GLU A 89 -3.04 -10.95 9.13
C GLU A 89 -4.26 -11.33 8.27
N ALA A 90 -4.94 -12.41 8.65
CA ALA A 90 -6.09 -12.95 7.93
C ALA A 90 -7.28 -11.98 7.88
N CYS A 91 -7.56 -11.27 8.98
CA CYS A 91 -8.66 -10.32 9.06
C CYS A 91 -8.57 -9.16 8.04
N ARG A 92 -7.36 -8.79 7.63
CA ARG A 92 -7.16 -7.75 6.60
C ARG A 92 -7.54 -8.26 5.22
N ASP A 93 -7.16 -9.50 4.93
CA ASP A 93 -7.51 -10.15 3.68
C ASP A 93 -9.02 -10.43 3.61
N GLU A 94 -9.67 -10.77 4.73
CA GLU A 94 -11.13 -10.89 4.80
C GLU A 94 -11.83 -9.56 4.47
N LEU A 95 -11.47 -8.48 5.17
CA LEU A 95 -12.05 -7.16 4.91
C LEU A 95 -11.74 -6.70 3.48
N GLY A 96 -10.51 -6.92 3.02
CA GLY A 96 -10.08 -6.63 1.66
C GLY A 96 -10.88 -7.38 0.61
N ALA A 97 -11.22 -8.66 0.83
CA ALA A 97 -12.03 -9.46 -0.08
C ALA A 97 -13.47 -8.94 -0.15
N ARG A 98 -14.06 -8.57 0.98
CA ARG A 98 -15.40 -7.97 1.03
C ARG A 98 -15.44 -6.63 0.29
N LEU A 99 -14.45 -5.77 0.51
CA LEU A 99 -14.34 -4.48 -0.18
C LEU A 99 -14.05 -4.66 -1.67
N GLY A 100 -13.16 -5.59 -2.03
CA GLY A 100 -12.81 -5.92 -3.40
C GLY A 100 -14.01 -6.45 -4.19
N ALA A 101 -14.81 -7.34 -3.59
CA ALA A 101 -16.03 -7.87 -4.18
C ALA A 101 -17.13 -6.80 -4.37
N ALA A 102 -17.03 -5.67 -3.67
CA ALA A 102 -17.94 -4.54 -3.82
C ALA A 102 -17.47 -3.51 -4.87
N LEU A 103 -16.28 -3.68 -5.46
CA LEU A 103 -15.76 -2.75 -6.47
C LEU A 103 -16.55 -2.84 -7.77
N GLY A 104 -16.52 -1.78 -8.60
CA GLY A 104 -17.02 -1.84 -9.96
C GLY A 104 -16.20 -2.78 -10.87
N ALA A 105 -16.66 -3.03 -12.09
CA ALA A 105 -16.02 -3.93 -13.06
C ALA A 105 -14.57 -3.54 -13.43
N ASN A 106 -14.22 -2.25 -13.31
CA ASN A 106 -12.88 -1.72 -13.56
C ASN A 106 -12.07 -1.51 -12.26
N GLY A 107 -12.54 -2.06 -11.14
CA GLY A 107 -11.87 -1.94 -9.86
C GLY A 107 -10.61 -2.80 -9.78
N LEU A 108 -9.76 -2.48 -8.80
CA LEU A 108 -8.57 -3.26 -8.47
C LEU A 108 -8.53 -3.58 -6.97
N ALA A 109 -8.49 -4.85 -6.61
CA ALA A 109 -8.26 -5.31 -5.26
C ALA A 109 -6.86 -5.93 -5.15
N PHE A 110 -5.90 -5.15 -4.68
CA PHE A 110 -4.49 -5.53 -4.61
C PHE A 110 -4.14 -6.07 -3.22
N PHE A 111 -3.86 -7.37 -3.13
CA PHE A 111 -3.50 -8.05 -1.90
C PHE A 111 -2.00 -8.20 -1.79
N SER A 112 -1.38 -7.30 -1.04
CA SER A 112 0.04 -7.36 -0.72
C SER A 112 0.27 -8.25 0.51
N SER A 113 -0.22 -9.49 0.41
CA SER A 113 -0.37 -10.44 1.52
C SER A 113 0.20 -11.81 1.18
N GLY A 114 0.81 -12.46 2.17
CA GLY A 114 1.28 -13.84 2.08
C GLY A 114 0.39 -14.85 2.81
N HIS A 115 -0.74 -14.43 3.40
CA HIS A 115 -1.57 -15.33 4.22
C HIS A 115 -2.33 -16.34 3.34
N TYR A 116 -3.02 -15.84 2.31
CA TYR A 116 -3.69 -16.66 1.31
C TYR A 116 -2.84 -16.82 0.06
N LYS A 117 -2.65 -18.07 -0.37
CA LYS A 117 -1.73 -18.50 -1.43
C LYS A 117 -2.42 -18.79 -2.75
N SER A 118 -3.74 -18.80 -2.79
CA SER A 118 -4.48 -19.04 -4.03
C SER A 118 -5.76 -18.23 -4.07
N LEU A 119 -6.30 -18.04 -5.27
CA LEU A 119 -7.63 -17.44 -5.41
C LEU A 119 -8.70 -18.30 -4.73
N ARG A 120 -8.56 -19.63 -4.80
CA ARG A 120 -9.52 -20.55 -4.18
C ARG A 120 -9.61 -20.40 -2.66
N ASP A 121 -8.57 -19.90 -2.03
CA ASP A 121 -8.59 -19.64 -0.59
C ASP A 121 -9.69 -18.61 -0.21
N PHE A 122 -10.08 -17.74 -1.16
CA PHE A 122 -11.14 -16.75 -1.02
C PHE A 122 -12.54 -17.29 -1.39
N ASP A 123 -12.66 -18.53 -1.88
CA ASP A 123 -13.95 -19.11 -2.27
C ASP A 123 -14.71 -19.59 -1.04
N GLY A 124 -15.68 -18.79 -0.59
CA GLY A 124 -16.57 -19.13 0.52
C GLY A 124 -17.57 -20.26 0.22
N SER A 125 -17.72 -20.65 -1.06
CA SER A 125 -18.67 -21.67 -1.50
C SER A 125 -18.04 -23.07 -1.63
N GLU A 126 -16.71 -23.15 -1.77
CA GLU A 126 -16.00 -24.42 -1.92
C GLU A 126 -15.98 -25.21 -0.58
N LEU A 127 -16.67 -26.36 -0.55
CA LEU A 127 -16.78 -27.19 0.66
C LEU A 127 -15.43 -27.66 1.22
N GLY A 128 -14.43 -27.82 0.35
CA GLY A 128 -13.07 -28.23 0.70
C GLY A 128 -12.17 -27.09 1.18
N ASN A 129 -12.59 -25.82 1.04
CA ASN A 129 -11.79 -24.68 1.46
C ASN A 129 -11.80 -24.56 3.00
N PRO A 130 -10.65 -24.71 3.68
CA PRO A 130 -10.58 -24.57 5.14
C PRO A 130 -10.88 -23.15 5.64
N HIS A 131 -10.90 -22.16 4.74
CA HIS A 131 -11.15 -20.75 5.04
C HIS A 131 -12.56 -20.29 4.64
N ARG A 132 -13.41 -21.20 4.15
CA ARG A 132 -14.72 -20.86 3.57
C ARG A 132 -15.59 -19.96 4.45
N GLU A 133 -15.56 -20.18 5.77
CA GLU A 133 -16.41 -19.45 6.72
C GLU A 133 -16.03 -17.96 6.81
N ARG A 134 -14.75 -17.63 6.58
CA ARG A 134 -14.27 -16.24 6.59
C ARG A 134 -14.77 -15.47 5.37
N PHE A 135 -14.89 -16.14 4.24
CA PHE A 135 -15.29 -15.54 2.96
C PHE A 135 -16.77 -15.78 2.62
N GLN A 136 -17.57 -16.23 3.60
CA GLN A 136 -18.99 -16.39 3.40
C GLN A 136 -19.64 -15.03 3.04
N GLY A 137 -20.42 -15.04 1.96
CA GLY A 137 -21.10 -13.86 1.43
C GLY A 137 -20.22 -12.93 0.59
N VAL A 138 -18.95 -13.27 0.36
CA VAL A 138 -18.12 -12.58 -0.64
C VAL A 138 -18.51 -13.08 -2.03
N ASP A 139 -18.79 -12.16 -2.95
CA ASP A 139 -18.96 -12.50 -4.37
C ASP A 139 -17.60 -12.89 -4.96
N PHE A 140 -17.30 -14.18 -4.89
CA PHE A 140 -16.02 -14.74 -5.31
C PHE A 140 -15.79 -14.60 -6.82
N GLU A 141 -16.85 -14.76 -7.63
CA GLU A 141 -16.74 -14.66 -9.08
C GLU A 141 -16.33 -13.25 -9.49
N HIS A 142 -16.94 -12.23 -8.87
CA HIS A 142 -16.56 -10.85 -9.11
C HIS A 142 -15.18 -10.52 -8.55
N LEU A 143 -14.87 -10.96 -7.33
CA LEU A 143 -13.55 -10.75 -6.73
C LEU A 143 -12.42 -11.28 -7.64
N CYS A 144 -12.60 -12.46 -8.24
CA CYS A 144 -11.62 -13.03 -9.18
C CYS A 144 -11.29 -12.14 -10.38
N LYS A 145 -12.22 -11.27 -10.81
CA LYS A 145 -12.03 -10.37 -11.95
C LYS A 145 -11.20 -9.15 -11.59
N VAL A 146 -11.19 -8.73 -10.33
CA VAL A 146 -10.55 -7.49 -9.86
C VAL A 146 -9.32 -7.73 -8.98
N ILE A 147 -9.13 -8.96 -8.49
CA ILE A 147 -8.10 -9.30 -7.52
C ILE A 147 -6.71 -9.47 -8.14
N VAL A 148 -5.70 -8.95 -7.44
CA VAL A 148 -4.29 -9.16 -7.73
C VAL A 148 -3.59 -9.59 -6.45
N LEU A 149 -2.96 -10.76 -6.47
CA LEU A 149 -2.18 -11.27 -5.34
C LEU A 149 -0.70 -10.90 -5.52
N ASP A 150 -0.21 -9.97 -4.71
CA ASP A 150 1.21 -9.64 -4.60
C ASP A 150 1.83 -10.29 -3.37
N ARG A 151 2.88 -11.08 -3.60
CA ARG A 151 3.61 -11.80 -2.56
C ARG A 151 5.05 -11.33 -2.45
N GLN A 152 5.44 -10.30 -3.20
CA GLN A 152 6.82 -9.83 -3.21
C GLN A 152 7.10 -8.86 -2.07
N ALA A 153 6.07 -8.20 -1.56
CA ALA A 153 6.22 -7.23 -0.50
C ALA A 153 6.55 -7.89 0.85
N ILE A 154 7.61 -7.38 1.47
CA ILE A 154 8.16 -7.88 2.74
C ILE A 154 7.98 -6.88 3.89
N ASP A 155 7.63 -5.64 3.58
CA ASP A 155 7.44 -4.58 4.54
C ASP A 155 6.41 -3.56 4.03
N THR A 156 6.03 -2.64 4.92
CA THR A 156 4.98 -1.66 4.63
C THR A 156 5.29 -0.84 3.40
N LEU A 157 6.55 -0.40 3.22
CA LEU A 157 6.92 0.41 2.06
C LEU A 157 6.78 -0.39 0.78
N ALA A 158 7.29 -1.64 0.77
CA ALA A 158 7.18 -2.54 -0.38
C ALA A 158 5.71 -2.78 -0.78
N ASN A 159 4.77 -2.88 0.19
CA ASN A 159 3.34 -3.02 -0.11
C ASN A 159 2.82 -1.84 -0.96
N PHE A 160 3.22 -0.61 -0.65
CA PHE A 160 2.78 0.56 -1.39
C PHE A 160 3.52 0.72 -2.73
N THR A 161 4.81 0.42 -2.79
CA THR A 161 5.58 0.59 -4.02
C THR A 161 5.25 -0.49 -5.04
N SER A 162 4.98 -1.73 -4.63
CA SER A 162 4.49 -2.80 -5.52
C SER A 162 3.11 -2.48 -6.06
N PHE A 163 2.20 -2.03 -5.19
CA PHE A 163 0.88 -1.54 -5.58
C PHE A 163 0.96 -0.44 -6.63
N LEU A 164 1.75 0.62 -6.39
CA LEU A 164 1.91 1.71 -7.36
C LEU A 164 2.49 1.26 -8.69
N ARG A 165 3.43 0.30 -8.67
CA ARG A 165 4.03 -0.25 -9.88
C ARG A 165 2.99 -1.00 -10.72
N HIS A 166 2.19 -1.83 -10.08
CA HIS A 166 1.09 -2.53 -10.73
C HIS A 166 0.04 -1.54 -11.24
N LEU A 167 -0.37 -0.59 -10.39
CA LEU A 167 -1.35 0.43 -10.72
C LEU A 167 -0.93 1.19 -11.97
N ARG A 168 0.32 1.69 -12.05
CA ARG A 168 0.82 2.39 -13.24
C ARG A 168 0.82 1.52 -14.49
N GLY A 169 1.24 0.26 -14.39
CA GLY A 169 1.23 -0.67 -15.53
C GLY A 169 -0.18 -0.90 -16.07
N SER A 170 -1.15 -1.11 -15.19
CA SER A 170 -2.55 -1.36 -15.54
C SER A 170 -3.28 -0.08 -16.00
N TYR A 171 -2.95 1.08 -15.43
CA TYR A 171 -3.56 2.38 -15.77
C TYR A 171 -3.01 3.03 -17.04
N GLN A 172 -1.72 2.84 -17.35
CA GLN A 172 -1.15 3.36 -18.60
C GLN A 172 -1.83 2.76 -19.85
N ALA A 173 -2.45 1.59 -19.72
CA ALA A 173 -3.29 1.00 -20.77
C ALA A 173 -4.67 1.69 -20.92
N HIS A 174 -5.14 2.43 -19.91
CA HIS A 174 -6.49 3.03 -19.82
C HIS A 174 -6.44 4.57 -19.80
N ALA A 175 -5.48 5.15 -20.53
CA ALA A 175 -5.02 6.56 -20.48
C ALA A 175 -6.04 7.69 -20.80
N GLY A 176 -7.33 7.50 -20.52
CA GLY A 176 -8.38 8.51 -20.63
C GLY A 176 -9.07 8.92 -19.33
N GLN A 177 -8.87 8.21 -18.20
CA GLN A 177 -9.53 8.54 -16.94
C GLN A 177 -8.71 9.56 -16.12
N GLU A 178 -9.10 10.83 -16.23
CA GLU A 178 -8.57 11.97 -15.46
C GLU A 178 -9.06 12.02 -13.99
N GLU A 179 -9.89 11.07 -13.58
CA GLU A 179 -10.55 11.13 -12.27
C GLU A 179 -9.63 10.81 -11.10
N ALA A 180 -9.99 11.39 -9.95
CA ALA A 180 -9.29 11.17 -8.70
C ALA A 180 -9.54 9.74 -8.25
N MET A 181 -8.50 8.92 -8.22
CA MET A 181 -8.62 7.55 -7.74
C MET A 181 -8.50 7.55 -6.22
N ASP A 182 -9.57 7.15 -5.55
CA ASP A 182 -9.58 6.92 -4.11
C ASP A 182 -9.15 5.47 -3.84
N VAL A 183 -8.17 5.30 -2.96
CA VAL A 183 -7.61 4.00 -2.57
C VAL A 183 -8.04 3.66 -1.15
N VAL A 184 -8.72 2.54 -0.96
CA VAL A 184 -8.99 2.02 0.38
C VAL A 184 -7.79 1.19 0.84
N VAL A 185 -7.05 1.69 1.82
CA VAL A 185 -5.89 1.00 2.40
C VAL A 185 -6.36 0.18 3.59
N VAL A 186 -6.45 -1.14 3.40
CA VAL A 186 -6.83 -2.08 4.45
C VAL A 186 -5.60 -2.43 5.28
N THR A 187 -5.70 -2.22 6.58
CA THR A 187 -4.63 -2.48 7.55
C THR A 187 -5.24 -2.82 8.92
N SER A 188 -4.46 -3.34 9.86
CA SER A 188 -4.93 -3.52 11.25
C SER A 188 -4.77 -2.24 12.05
N ARG A 189 -5.59 -2.07 13.09
CA ARG A 189 -5.52 -0.93 14.02
C ARG A 189 -4.13 -0.60 14.55
N TYR A 190 -3.35 -1.59 14.99
CA TYR A 190 -2.02 -1.32 15.55
C TYR A 190 -0.97 -0.91 14.51
N HIS A 191 -1.23 -1.16 13.21
CA HIS A 191 -0.40 -0.70 12.08
C HIS A 191 -0.99 0.49 11.32
N ALA A 192 -2.16 0.98 11.73
CA ALA A 192 -2.86 2.06 11.05
C ALA A 192 -1.99 3.33 10.97
N LEU A 193 -1.30 3.70 12.06
CA LEU A 193 -0.45 4.89 12.09
C LEU A 193 0.70 4.81 11.06
N ARG A 194 1.39 3.67 11.00
CA ARG A 194 2.49 3.46 10.05
C ARG A 194 1.99 3.41 8.62
N ALA A 195 0.93 2.65 8.36
CA ALA A 195 0.30 2.58 7.03
C ALA A 195 -0.18 3.96 6.57
N CYS A 196 -0.83 4.73 7.44
CA CYS A 196 -1.27 6.11 7.18
C CYS A 196 -0.11 7.00 6.75
N SER A 197 0.97 6.99 7.54
CA SER A 197 2.11 7.88 7.32
C SER A 197 2.83 7.54 6.01
N VAL A 198 3.03 6.25 5.72
CA VAL A 198 3.63 5.80 4.46
C VAL A 198 2.69 6.05 3.28
N ALA A 199 1.39 5.76 3.40
CA ALA A 199 0.39 6.04 2.38
C ALA A 199 0.35 7.53 2.02
N ALA A 200 0.38 8.40 3.03
CA ALA A 200 0.37 9.83 2.81
C ALA A 200 1.57 10.28 1.98
N VAL A 201 2.78 9.79 2.28
CA VAL A 201 3.98 10.11 1.50
C VAL A 201 3.88 9.50 0.10
N ILE A 202 3.63 8.19 0.01
CA ILE A 202 3.70 7.44 -1.24
C ILE A 202 2.52 7.78 -2.15
N LEU A 203 1.28 7.50 -1.72
CA LEU A 203 0.08 7.74 -2.52
C LEU A 203 -0.16 9.25 -2.71
N GLY A 204 0.03 10.06 -1.66
CA GLY A 204 -0.10 11.51 -1.76
C GLY A 204 0.91 12.15 -2.72
N SER A 205 2.16 11.67 -2.77
CA SER A 205 3.12 12.15 -3.79
C SER A 205 2.68 11.84 -5.23
N GLN A 206 1.86 10.82 -5.43
CA GLN A 206 1.28 10.45 -6.73
C GLN A 206 -0.05 11.15 -7.01
N GLY A 207 -0.52 12.00 -6.10
CA GLY A 207 -1.81 12.67 -6.23
C GLY A 207 -3.01 11.73 -6.03
N LEU A 208 -2.80 10.57 -5.41
CA LEU A 208 -3.85 9.63 -5.04
C LEU A 208 -4.35 9.98 -3.65
N SER A 209 -5.67 9.88 -3.43
CA SER A 209 -6.21 9.95 -2.08
C SER A 209 -6.50 8.57 -1.57
N PHE A 210 -6.56 8.46 -0.25
CA PHE A 210 -6.77 7.19 0.38
C PHE A 210 -7.56 7.35 1.66
N VAL A 211 -8.19 6.25 2.06
CA VAL A 211 -8.82 6.09 3.37
C VAL A 211 -8.37 4.78 3.97
N LEU A 212 -8.19 4.79 5.28
CA LEU A 212 -7.81 3.60 6.02
C LEU A 212 -9.06 2.81 6.40
N ALA A 213 -9.04 1.54 6.06
CA ALA A 213 -9.99 0.56 6.56
C ALA A 213 -9.28 -0.29 7.61
N GLU A 214 -9.62 -0.09 8.87
CA GLU A 214 -9.05 -0.85 9.98
C GLU A 214 -9.74 -2.20 10.10
N ALA A 215 -9.02 -3.25 9.73
CA ALA A 215 -9.45 -4.63 9.91
C ALA A 215 -9.39 -5.01 11.39
N SER A 216 -10.44 -5.71 11.82
CA SER A 216 -10.55 -6.37 13.11
C SER A 216 -10.95 -7.82 12.88
N PRO A 217 -10.54 -8.76 13.74
CA PRO A 217 -10.96 -10.14 13.62
C PRO A 217 -12.49 -10.27 13.69
N GLY A 218 -13.06 -11.02 12.75
CA GLY A 218 -14.49 -11.22 12.63
C GLY A 218 -15.02 -12.36 13.51
N PRO A 219 -16.32 -12.66 13.48
CA PRO A 219 -16.90 -13.75 14.26
C PRO A 219 -16.35 -15.15 13.90
N GLY A 220 -15.74 -15.32 12.72
CA GLY A 220 -15.12 -16.57 12.27
C GLY A 220 -13.62 -16.71 12.59
N SER A 221 -12.99 -15.74 13.29
CA SER A 221 -11.59 -15.88 13.72
C SER A 221 -11.42 -16.73 14.97
N SER A 222 -10.25 -17.37 15.11
CA SER A 222 -9.96 -18.20 16.27
C SER A 222 -9.75 -17.33 17.53
N PRO A 223 -10.05 -17.84 18.73
CA PRO A 223 -9.74 -17.13 19.98
C PRO A 223 -8.26 -16.76 20.13
N GLU A 224 -7.37 -17.56 19.55
CA GLU A 224 -5.93 -17.32 19.51
C GLU A 224 -5.58 -16.10 18.66
N GLU A 225 -6.23 -15.91 17.51
CA GLU A 225 -6.04 -14.72 16.65
C GLU A 225 -6.46 -13.44 17.40
N HIS A 226 -7.61 -13.47 18.07
CA HIS A 226 -8.05 -12.35 18.92
C HIS A 226 -7.05 -12.05 20.04
N ALA A 227 -6.55 -13.08 20.72
CA ALA A 227 -5.57 -12.92 21.79
C ALA A 227 -4.22 -12.40 21.28
N GLU A 228 -3.77 -12.84 20.11
CA GLU A 228 -2.53 -12.38 19.49
C GLU A 228 -2.61 -10.90 19.10
N LEU A 229 -3.69 -10.48 18.45
CA LEU A 229 -3.93 -9.08 18.10
C LEU A 229 -4.04 -8.19 19.35
N ALA A 230 -4.71 -8.67 20.40
CA ALA A 230 -4.78 -7.96 21.67
C ALA A 230 -3.39 -7.80 22.32
N ARG A 231 -2.54 -8.83 22.26
CA ARG A 231 -1.16 -8.80 22.79
C ARG A 231 -0.24 -7.86 22.02
N ARG A 232 -0.39 -7.74 20.71
CA ARG A 232 0.42 -6.82 19.88
C ARG A 232 0.23 -5.37 20.31
N GLY A 233 -0.91 -5.05 20.92
CA GLY A 233 -1.19 -3.77 21.55
C GLY A 233 -1.30 -2.62 20.52
N PRO A 234 -1.98 -1.52 20.85
CA PRO A 234 -2.23 -0.44 19.89
C PRO A 234 -0.99 0.44 19.59
N ARG A 235 0.16 0.18 20.23
CA ARG A 235 1.30 1.11 20.23
C ARG A 235 2.44 0.61 19.38
N GLU A 236 2.39 0.96 18.11
CA GLU A 236 3.55 0.92 17.23
C GLU A 236 4.61 1.94 17.69
N SER A 237 5.89 1.55 17.69
CA SER A 237 6.99 2.43 18.05
C SER A 237 7.14 3.56 17.05
N TRP A 238 7.18 4.81 17.53
CA TRP A 238 7.46 6.00 16.72
C TRP A 238 8.74 5.89 15.90
N LEU A 239 9.77 5.22 16.42
CA LEU A 239 11.03 5.00 15.68
C LEU A 239 10.81 4.16 14.41
N ARG A 240 9.90 3.17 14.45
CA ARG A 240 9.55 2.37 13.27
C ARG A 240 8.78 3.19 12.24
N VAL A 241 7.83 4.01 12.70
CA VAL A 241 7.06 4.93 11.84
C VAL A 241 8.00 5.92 11.15
N LEU A 242 8.84 6.60 11.92
CA LEU A 242 9.79 7.58 11.40
C LEU A 242 10.74 6.96 10.37
N ARG A 243 11.29 5.77 10.67
CA ARG A 243 12.16 5.04 9.73
C ARG A 243 11.45 4.76 8.41
N ASP A 244 10.24 4.24 8.44
CA ASP A 244 9.50 3.88 7.22
C ASP A 244 9.06 5.13 6.44
N VAL A 245 8.73 6.24 7.12
CA VAL A 245 8.49 7.55 6.49
C VAL A 245 9.75 8.07 5.80
N LEU A 246 10.91 8.04 6.45
CA LEU A 246 12.16 8.47 5.83
C LEU A 246 12.49 7.63 4.60
N ARG A 247 12.29 6.32 4.66
CA ARG A 247 12.45 5.44 3.49
C ARG A 247 11.46 5.77 2.38
N ALA A 248 10.20 6.07 2.72
CA ALA A 248 9.19 6.48 1.76
C ALA A 248 9.57 7.80 1.06
N VAL A 249 10.06 8.79 1.81
CA VAL A 249 10.55 10.06 1.26
C VAL A 249 11.73 9.82 0.32
N VAL A 250 12.73 9.05 0.75
CA VAL A 250 13.88 8.69 -0.11
C VAL A 250 13.40 8.01 -1.39
N TRP A 251 12.45 7.08 -1.30
CA TRP A 251 11.87 6.41 -2.47
C TRP A 251 11.18 7.39 -3.42
N VAL A 252 10.39 8.33 -2.91
CA VAL A 252 9.73 9.35 -3.77
C VAL A 252 10.75 10.15 -4.57
N PHE A 253 11.90 10.49 -3.98
CA PHE A 253 12.94 11.27 -4.66
C PHE A 253 13.82 10.46 -5.60
N THR A 254 14.07 9.20 -5.29
CA THR A 254 15.12 8.39 -5.96
C THR A 254 14.58 7.21 -6.74
N GLY A 255 13.32 6.83 -6.53
CA GLY A 255 12.77 5.54 -6.94
C GLY A 255 13.38 4.34 -6.21
N PHE A 256 14.30 4.55 -5.27
CA PHE A 256 15.05 3.50 -4.61
C PHE A 256 14.33 3.02 -3.33
N GLU A 257 14.00 1.73 -3.28
CA GLU A 257 13.22 1.13 -2.17
C GLU A 257 14.03 0.93 -0.87
N GLY A 258 15.36 1.16 -0.93
CA GLY A 258 16.27 0.96 0.21
C GLY A 258 16.51 -0.51 0.54
N ASP A 259 15.87 -1.42 -0.20
CA ASP A 259 15.81 -2.84 0.12
C ASP A 259 17.14 -3.56 -0.10
N ALA A 260 17.96 -3.10 -1.04
CA ALA A 260 19.31 -3.60 -1.24
C ALA A 260 20.26 -3.17 -0.10
N VAL A 261 20.12 -1.94 0.40
CA VAL A 261 20.91 -1.42 1.52
C VAL A 261 20.53 -2.15 2.82
N ALA A 262 19.24 -2.34 3.08
CA ALA A 262 18.79 -3.10 4.24
C ALA A 262 19.24 -4.57 4.21
N ALA A 263 19.23 -5.20 3.02
CA ALA A 263 19.75 -6.56 2.84
C ALA A 263 21.28 -6.66 2.86
N PHE A 264 21.99 -5.55 2.66
CA PHE A 264 23.44 -5.47 2.86
C PHE A 264 23.79 -5.33 4.34
N VAL A 265 23.06 -4.49 5.08
CA VAL A 265 23.30 -4.22 6.50
C VAL A 265 22.82 -5.38 7.39
N HIS A 266 21.74 -6.07 7.02
CA HIS A 266 21.19 -7.19 7.80
C HIS A 266 21.26 -8.49 7.01
N LYS A 267 22.32 -9.28 7.24
CA LYS A 267 22.51 -10.62 6.66
C LYS A 267 21.27 -11.51 6.83
N ASN A 268 20.67 -11.52 8.02
CA ASN A 268 19.45 -12.27 8.33
C ASN A 268 18.24 -11.88 7.44
N ARG A 269 18.17 -10.63 6.96
CA ARG A 269 17.08 -10.17 6.10
C ARG A 269 17.26 -10.64 4.65
N ARG A 270 18.51 -10.78 4.21
CA ARG A 270 18.86 -11.36 2.91
C ARG A 270 18.53 -12.85 2.89
N ASP A 271 18.89 -13.57 3.96
CA ASP A 271 18.62 -15.00 4.12
C ASP A 271 17.11 -15.29 4.25
N PHE A 272 16.37 -14.43 4.95
CA PHE A 272 14.91 -14.51 5.00
C PHE A 272 14.26 -14.33 3.62
N ARG A 273 14.78 -13.42 2.78
CA ARG A 273 14.27 -13.20 1.41
C ARG A 273 14.57 -14.35 0.48
N SER A 274 15.79 -14.91 0.50
CA SER A 274 16.13 -16.06 -0.34
C SER A 274 15.27 -17.26 0.03
N TRP A 275 15.09 -17.50 1.33
CA TRP A 275 14.17 -18.52 1.83
C TRP A 275 12.71 -18.27 1.40
N HIS A 276 12.21 -17.04 1.52
CA HIS A 276 10.82 -16.70 1.15
C HIS A 276 10.57 -16.83 -0.36
N SER A 277 11.53 -16.37 -1.17
CA SER A 277 11.47 -16.49 -2.63
C SER A 277 11.54 -17.95 -3.08
N GLN A 278 12.38 -18.75 -2.42
CA GLN A 278 12.50 -20.17 -2.67
C GLN A 278 11.20 -20.91 -2.32
N ARG A 279 10.60 -20.64 -1.15
CA ARG A 279 9.29 -21.21 -0.78
C ARG A 279 8.17 -20.81 -1.73
N GLN A 280 8.18 -19.58 -2.25
CA GLN A 280 7.22 -19.17 -3.27
C GLN A 280 7.40 -19.96 -4.56
N SER A 281 8.63 -20.11 -5.05
CA SER A 281 8.91 -20.91 -6.25
C SER A 281 8.51 -22.37 -6.06
N GLU A 282 8.75 -22.96 -4.89
CA GLU A 282 8.34 -24.33 -4.57
C GLU A 282 6.83 -24.50 -4.50
N SER A 283 6.11 -23.52 -3.93
CA SER A 283 4.63 -23.54 -3.87
C SER A 283 3.97 -23.41 -5.25
N LEU A 284 4.61 -22.70 -6.18
CA LEU A 284 4.14 -22.57 -7.57
C LEU A 284 4.43 -23.84 -8.39
N LEU A 285 5.52 -24.54 -8.09
CA LEU A 285 5.92 -25.77 -8.77
C LEU A 285 5.23 -27.04 -8.25
N ARG A 286 4.66 -27.01 -7.04
CA ARG A 286 3.93 -28.13 -6.43
C ARG A 286 2.62 -27.67 -5.78
N PRO A 287 1.58 -27.37 -6.58
CA PRO A 287 0.28 -26.94 -6.04
C PRO A 287 -0.36 -27.97 -5.09
N ASP A 288 -0.10 -29.27 -5.28
CA ASP A 288 -0.79 -30.34 -4.54
C ASP A 288 -0.10 -30.77 -3.23
N ALA A 289 1.13 -30.35 -2.96
CA ALA A 289 1.90 -30.83 -1.81
C ALA A 289 1.73 -29.99 -0.53
N ALA A 290 1.19 -28.76 -0.65
CA ALA A 290 1.09 -27.83 0.48
C ALA A 290 0.07 -28.26 1.55
N HIS A 291 -0.93 -29.07 1.20
CA HIS A 291 -1.96 -29.52 2.13
C HIS A 291 -1.57 -30.72 3.01
N LEU A 292 -0.47 -31.43 2.68
CA LEU A 292 -0.08 -32.63 3.41
C LEU A 292 0.83 -32.35 4.63
N ASN A 293 1.71 -31.34 4.55
CA ASN A 293 2.67 -31.06 5.63
C ASN A 293 2.06 -30.34 6.85
N ASP A 294 1.00 -29.54 6.68
CA ASP A 294 0.36 -28.83 7.81
C ASP A 294 -0.45 -29.78 8.72
N ARG A 295 -0.83 -30.97 8.23
CA ARG A 295 -1.44 -32.02 9.06
C ARG A 295 -0.42 -32.80 9.88
N GLU A 296 0.80 -33.01 9.39
CA GLU A 296 1.83 -33.72 10.14
C GLU A 296 2.44 -32.87 11.27
N GLN A 297 2.57 -31.55 11.09
CA GLN A 297 3.12 -30.71 12.17
C GLN A 297 2.14 -30.44 13.32
N ASN A 298 0.82 -30.44 13.07
CA ASN A 298 -0.18 -30.26 14.12
C ASN A 298 -0.60 -31.58 14.81
N GLY A 299 -0.13 -32.73 14.33
CA GLY A 299 -0.46 -34.05 14.89
C GLY A 299 0.48 -34.56 15.99
N VAL A 300 1.66 -33.96 16.18
CA VAL A 300 2.73 -34.56 17.01
C VAL A 300 2.81 -33.98 18.44
N SER A 301 2.06 -32.93 18.79
CA SER A 301 2.17 -32.28 20.12
C SER A 301 0.97 -32.50 21.07
N LYS A 302 0.20 -33.58 20.93
CA LYS A 302 -0.84 -33.97 21.90
C LYS A 302 -0.79 -35.45 22.26
N THR A 303 0.38 -35.92 22.68
CA THR A 303 0.50 -37.14 23.50
C THR A 303 1.77 -37.03 24.34
N GLN A 304 1.63 -36.37 25.50
CA GLN A 304 2.23 -36.72 26.79
C GLN A 304 1.75 -35.73 27.86
#